data_AF-A0A3E2HLY4-F1
#
_entry.id   AF-A0A3E2HLY4-F1
#
_cell.length_a   1.000
_cell.length_b   1.000
_cell.length_c   1.000
_cell.angle_alpha   90.00
_cell.angle_beta   90.00
_cell.angle_gamma   90.00
#
_symmetry.space_group_name_H-M   'P 1'
#
loop_
_entity.id
_entity.type
_entity.pdbx_description
1 polymer ?
#
loop_
_entity_poly.entity_id
_entity_poly.type
_entity_poly.pdbx_seq_one_letter_code
_entity_poly.pdbx_strand_id
1 'polypeptide(L)'
;MSGMAKGKIPDTGFYLWVDVRDLAMAHVRAMELPVAKNKRFLVIAGYFNNKEVIRIIRENFVAYKDRLPTEEVPGGGYPPGGLYRFDNTPAKNMLGATFRSLDESIKDLAASLQALDM
;
A
#
# COMPACT_ATOMS: atom_id res chain seq x y z
N MET A 1 9.39 -13.87 -16.60
CA MET A 1 9.36 -14.56 -15.28
C MET A 1 7.93 -14.61 -14.74
N SER A 2 7.43 -15.78 -14.32
CA SER A 2 6.14 -15.91 -13.61
C SER A 2 6.37 -15.93 -12.09
N GLY A 3 5.46 -15.33 -11.31
CA GLY A 3 5.59 -15.27 -9.85
C GLY A 3 5.56 -16.65 -9.18
N MET A 4 6.27 -16.79 -8.05
CA MET A 4 6.41 -18.08 -7.33
C MET A 4 5.17 -18.49 -6.52
N ALA A 5 4.19 -17.61 -6.35
CA ALA A 5 3.04 -17.79 -5.46
C ALA A 5 1.83 -18.53 -6.09
N LYS A 6 2.07 -19.63 -6.82
CA LYS A 6 0.98 -20.33 -7.54
C LYS A 6 0.07 -21.19 -6.65
N GLY A 7 0.59 -21.74 -5.55
CA GLY A 7 -0.16 -22.64 -4.66
C GLY A 7 -0.76 -21.98 -3.41
N LYS A 8 -0.16 -20.87 -2.96
CA LYS A 8 -0.62 -20.07 -1.82
C LYS A 8 -0.06 -18.65 -1.97
N ILE A 9 -0.89 -17.64 -1.77
CA ILE A 9 -0.43 -16.26 -1.67
C ILE A 9 0.27 -16.11 -0.30
N PRO A 10 1.54 -15.66 -0.25
CA PRO A 10 2.25 -15.45 1.00
C PRO A 10 1.50 -14.49 1.91
N ASP A 11 1.54 -14.77 3.21
CA ASP A 11 0.94 -13.91 4.22
C ASP A 11 1.67 -12.55 4.25
N THR A 12 0.93 -11.48 4.54
CA THR A 12 1.51 -10.14 4.60
C THR A 12 2.21 -9.97 5.95
N GLY A 13 3.50 -9.61 5.95
CA GLY A 13 4.29 -9.49 7.17
C GLY A 13 3.90 -8.28 8.04
N PHE A 14 3.62 -7.14 7.39
CA PHE A 14 3.17 -5.92 8.04
C PHE A 14 2.04 -5.30 7.21
N TYR A 15 0.91 -5.00 7.85
CA TYR A 15 -0.34 -4.67 7.14
C TYR A 15 -0.56 -3.17 6.96
N LEU A 16 0.34 -2.30 7.44
CA LEU A 16 0.22 -0.85 7.23
C LEU A 16 0.98 -0.43 5.98
N TRP A 17 0.44 0.56 5.29
CA TRP A 17 1.08 1.13 4.12
C TRP A 17 0.85 2.64 4.01
N VAL A 18 1.62 3.27 3.14
CA VAL A 18 1.45 4.65 2.69
C VAL A 18 2.02 4.79 1.29
N ASP A 19 1.43 5.67 0.46
CA ASP A 19 2.03 6.06 -0.82
C ASP A 19 3.30 6.89 -0.58
N VAL A 20 4.37 6.60 -1.33
CA VAL A 20 5.66 7.28 -1.18
C VAL A 20 5.57 8.79 -1.40
N ARG A 21 4.65 9.25 -2.26
CA ARG A 21 4.42 10.67 -2.57
C ARG A 21 3.79 11.38 -1.37
N ASP A 22 2.84 10.73 -0.70
CA ASP A 22 2.20 11.27 0.50
C ASP A 22 3.19 11.31 1.66
N LEU A 23 4.04 10.28 1.79
CA LEU A 23 5.11 10.26 2.78
C LEU A 23 6.13 11.37 2.56
N ALA A 24 6.55 11.60 1.32
CA ALA A 24 7.48 12.67 0.97
C ALA A 24 6.89 14.05 1.35
N MET A 25 5.63 14.30 1.01
CA MET A 25 4.94 15.54 1.37
C MET A 25 4.82 15.71 2.90
N ALA A 26 4.57 14.63 3.64
CA ALA A 26 4.54 14.68 5.10
C ALA A 26 5.90 15.09 5.70
N HIS A 27 7.02 14.61 5.13
CA HIS A 27 8.36 15.04 5.55
C HIS A 27 8.60 16.52 5.31
N VAL A 28 8.25 17.03 4.12
CA VAL A 28 8.36 18.47 3.80
C VAL A 28 7.59 19.31 4.81
N ARG A 29 6.32 18.97 5.05
CA ARG A 29 5.47 19.70 5.99
C ARG A 29 5.94 19.61 7.44
N ALA A 30 6.53 18.48 7.85
CA ALA A 30 7.10 18.34 9.18
C ALA A 30 8.31 19.26 9.40
N MET A 31 9.03 19.63 8.34
CA MET A 31 10.13 20.60 8.40
C MET A 31 9.64 22.05 8.36
N GLU A 32 8.60 22.34 7.57
CA GLU A 32 8.14 23.70 7.31
C GLU A 32 7.15 24.22 8.37
N LEU A 33 6.29 23.37 8.91
CA LEU A 33 5.20 23.81 9.79
C LEU A 33 5.68 23.94 11.24
N PRO A 34 5.60 25.14 11.87
CA PRO A 34 6.03 25.33 13.25
C PRO A 34 5.31 24.39 14.25
N VAL A 35 4.05 24.06 13.96
CA VAL A 35 3.21 23.16 14.78
C VAL A 35 3.80 21.74 14.86
N ALA A 36 4.63 21.35 13.89
CA ALA A 36 5.26 20.04 13.83
C ALA A 36 6.52 19.89 14.71
N LYS A 37 7.01 20.99 15.29
CA LYS A 37 8.22 20.99 16.12
C LYS A 37 8.11 20.02 17.30
N ASN A 38 9.13 19.17 17.45
CA ASN A 38 9.24 18.18 18.54
C ASN A 38 8.05 17.18 18.58
N LYS A 39 7.54 16.79 17.41
CA LYS A 39 6.46 15.81 17.26
C LYS A 39 6.92 14.61 16.44
N ARG A 40 6.19 13.50 16.61
CA ARG A 40 6.34 12.28 15.82
C ARG A 40 5.02 12.03 15.10
N PHE A 41 5.10 11.62 13.84
CA PHE A 41 3.94 11.43 12.99
C PHE A 41 3.90 10.01 12.44
N LEU A 42 2.79 9.32 12.68
CA LEU A 42 2.47 8.08 11.97
C LEU A 42 1.82 8.44 10.64
N VAL A 43 2.59 8.33 9.56
CA VAL A 43 2.13 8.63 8.21
C VAL A 43 1.69 7.33 7.54
N ILE A 44 0.44 6.93 7.81
CA ILE A 44 -0.15 5.66 7.39
C ILE A 44 -1.47 5.98 6.67
N ALA A 45 -1.67 5.41 5.48
CA ALA A 45 -2.90 5.58 4.71
C ALA A 45 -4.00 4.61 5.14
N GLY A 46 -3.62 3.37 5.48
CA GLY A 46 -4.58 2.33 5.84
C GLY A 46 -3.91 0.97 6.00
N TYR A 47 -4.76 -0.06 5.94
CA TYR A 47 -4.31 -1.44 5.86
C TYR A 47 -4.21 -1.91 4.40
N PHE A 48 -3.35 -2.90 4.15
CA PHE A 48 -3.33 -3.66 2.91
C PHE A 48 -2.99 -5.12 3.21
N ASN A 49 -3.28 -6.00 2.24
CA ASN A 49 -2.71 -7.33 2.20
C ASN A 49 -2.33 -7.73 0.76
N ASN A 50 -1.52 -8.78 0.62
CA ASN A 50 -1.05 -9.28 -0.67
C ASN A 50 -2.20 -9.71 -1.60
N LYS A 51 -3.30 -10.23 -1.06
CA LYS A 51 -4.48 -10.63 -1.84
C LYS A 51 -5.15 -9.41 -2.51
N GLU A 52 -5.25 -8.29 -1.81
CA GLU A 52 -5.76 -7.02 -2.34
C GLU A 52 -4.84 -6.45 -3.44
N VAL A 53 -3.52 -6.49 -3.25
CA VAL A 53 -2.55 -6.05 -4.28
C VAL A 53 -2.71 -6.87 -5.55
N ILE A 54 -2.77 -8.20 -5.43
CA ILE A 54 -2.98 -9.12 -6.56
C ILE A 54 -4.31 -8.82 -7.27
N ARG A 55 -5.38 -8.56 -6.51
CA ARG A 55 -6.69 -8.21 -7.06
C ARG A 55 -6.61 -6.91 -7.88
N ILE A 56 -6.03 -5.84 -7.32
CA ILE A 56 -5.89 -4.54 -8.00
C ILE A 56 -5.13 -4.69 -9.32
N ILE A 57 -4.00 -5.40 -9.32
CA ILE A 57 -3.21 -5.61 -10.55
C ILE A 57 -4.02 -6.43 -11.57
N ARG A 58 -4.71 -7.50 -11.15
CA ARG A 58 -5.52 -8.34 -12.04
C ARG A 58 -6.63 -7.57 -12.75
N GLU A 59 -7.31 -6.68 -12.02
CA GLU A 59 -8.43 -5.90 -12.52
C GLU A 59 -7.97 -4.82 -13.51
N ASN A 60 -6.81 -4.20 -13.29
CA ASN A 60 -6.35 -3.04 -14.05
C ASN A 60 -5.31 -3.37 -15.14
N PHE A 61 -4.60 -4.49 -15.04
CA PHE A 61 -3.53 -4.88 -15.97
C PHE A 61 -3.78 -6.28 -16.53
N VAL A 62 -4.74 -6.36 -17.46
CA VAL A 62 -5.25 -7.64 -18.01
C VAL A 62 -4.14 -8.51 -18.60
N ALA A 63 -3.09 -7.91 -19.16
CA ALA A 63 -1.93 -8.62 -19.71
C ALA A 63 -1.17 -9.50 -18.69
N TYR A 64 -1.38 -9.27 -17.38
CA TYR A 64 -0.76 -10.06 -16.33
C TYR A 64 -1.68 -11.10 -15.69
N LYS A 65 -2.95 -11.21 -16.10
CA LYS A 65 -3.93 -12.13 -15.47
C LYS A 65 -3.40 -13.57 -15.37
N ASP A 66 -2.82 -14.09 -16.45
CA ASP A 66 -2.32 -15.46 -16.52
C ASP A 66 -1.00 -15.67 -15.75
N ARG A 67 -0.36 -14.57 -15.34
CA ARG A 67 0.90 -14.58 -14.55
C ARG A 67 0.64 -14.41 -13.05
N LEU A 68 -0.59 -14.09 -12.64
CA LEU A 68 -0.99 -13.84 -11.26
C LEU A 68 -1.75 -15.05 -10.66
N PRO A 69 -1.63 -15.31 -9.35
CA PRO A 69 -2.40 -16.37 -8.67
C PRO A 69 -3.90 -16.18 -8.87
N THR A 70 -4.70 -17.18 -9.22
CA THR A 70 -6.15 -16.99 -9.42
C THR A 70 -6.88 -16.60 -8.13
N GLU A 71 -8.15 -16.18 -8.23
CA GLU A 71 -8.97 -15.80 -7.07
C GLU A 71 -9.17 -16.97 -6.08
N GLU A 72 -9.09 -18.21 -6.59
CA GLU A 72 -9.17 -19.46 -5.85
C GLU A 72 -7.92 -19.76 -5.01
N VAL A 73 -6.78 -19.12 -5.29
CA VAL A 73 -5.54 -19.39 -4.56
C VAL A 73 -5.68 -18.86 -3.12
N PRO A 74 -5.48 -19.72 -2.10
CA PRO A 74 -5.67 -19.32 -0.70
C PRO A 74 -4.50 -18.47 -0.18
N GLY A 75 -4.70 -17.85 0.98
CA GLY A 75 -3.67 -17.10 1.70
C GLY A 75 -3.60 -15.61 1.35
N GLY A 76 -2.68 -14.90 1.99
CA GLY A 76 -2.38 -13.49 1.69
C GLY A 76 -3.46 -12.49 2.09
N GLY A 77 -4.53 -12.94 2.73
CA GLY A 77 -5.57 -12.08 3.31
C GLY A 77 -5.22 -11.61 4.73
N TYR A 78 -6.17 -10.97 5.38
CA TYR A 78 -6.04 -10.58 6.79
C TYR A 78 -6.11 -11.79 7.74
N PRO A 79 -5.39 -11.75 8.87
CA PRO A 79 -5.41 -12.83 9.85
C PRO A 79 -6.79 -12.94 10.53
N PRO A 80 -7.25 -14.14 10.93
CA PRO A 80 -8.57 -14.35 11.54
C PRO A 80 -8.80 -13.55 12.84
N GLY A 81 -7.74 -13.21 13.56
CA GLY A 81 -7.78 -12.41 14.80
C GLY A 81 -7.86 -10.90 14.59
N GLY A 82 -7.94 -10.43 13.34
CA GLY A 82 -7.90 -9.01 13.00
C GLY A 82 -6.50 -8.40 13.15
N LEU A 83 -6.43 -7.08 13.01
CA LEU A 83 -5.19 -6.32 13.04
C LEU A 83 -5.09 -5.42 14.26
N TYR A 84 -3.86 -5.07 14.61
CA TYR A 84 -3.58 -3.95 15.50
C TYR A 84 -4.18 -2.65 14.92
N ARG A 85 -4.46 -1.68 15.78
CA ARG A 85 -4.99 -0.36 15.39
C ARG A 85 -3.86 0.66 15.27
N PHE A 86 -4.08 1.71 14.50
CA PHE A 86 -3.23 2.89 14.47
C PHE A 86 -4.06 4.17 14.62
N ASP A 87 -3.43 5.22 15.11
CA ASP A 87 -3.98 6.58 15.11
C ASP A 87 -3.01 7.51 14.38
N ASN A 88 -3.47 8.07 13.26
CA ASN A 88 -2.75 9.04 12.45
C ASN A 88 -3.35 10.46 12.54
N THR A 89 -4.21 10.71 13.52
CA THR A 89 -4.85 12.02 13.73
C THR A 89 -3.84 13.17 13.80
N PRO A 90 -2.66 13.04 14.46
CA PRO A 90 -1.64 14.09 14.41
C PRO A 90 -1.13 14.38 12.99
N ALA A 91 -0.90 13.35 12.16
CA ALA A 91 -0.44 13.54 10.78
C ALA A 91 -1.51 14.26 9.94
N LYS A 92 -2.78 13.88 10.09
CA LYS A 92 -3.90 14.54 9.40
C LYS A 92 -4.09 15.98 9.83
N ASN A 93 -4.16 16.23 11.14
CA ASN A 93 -4.55 17.54 11.67
C ASN A 93 -3.40 18.55 11.67
N MET A 94 -2.17 18.10 11.92
CA MET A 94 -1.02 19.00 12.08
C MET A 94 -0.22 19.13 10.78
N LEU A 95 -0.08 18.06 10.01
CA LEU A 95 0.60 18.09 8.71
C LEU A 95 -0.37 18.24 7.54
N GLY A 96 -1.69 18.29 7.77
CA GLY A 96 -2.68 18.31 6.68
C GLY A 96 -2.60 17.07 5.79
N ALA A 97 -2.09 15.95 6.30
CA ALA A 97 -1.79 14.77 5.48
C ALA A 97 -3.07 14.23 4.83
N THR A 98 -3.05 14.14 3.51
CA THR A 98 -4.07 13.50 2.68
C THR A 98 -3.47 12.26 2.06
N PHE A 99 -4.24 11.18 1.97
CA PHE A 99 -3.73 9.89 1.54
C PHE A 99 -4.42 9.43 0.26
N ARG A 100 -3.62 8.97 -0.69
CA ARG A 100 -4.07 8.24 -1.87
C ARG A 100 -4.69 6.91 -1.47
N SER A 101 -5.55 6.40 -2.34
CA SER A 101 -6.11 5.06 -2.16
C SER A 101 -5.07 3.97 -2.47
N LEU A 102 -5.26 2.78 -1.91
CA LEU A 102 -4.41 1.62 -2.24
C LEU A 102 -4.48 1.31 -3.74
N ASP A 103 -5.66 1.45 -4.33
CA ASP A 103 -5.89 1.23 -5.75
C ASP A 103 -5.04 2.19 -6.62
N GLU A 104 -5.07 3.50 -6.34
CA GLU A 104 -4.23 4.49 -7.03
C GLU A 104 -2.73 4.18 -6.88
N SER A 105 -2.27 3.94 -5.65
CA SER A 105 -0.86 3.65 -5.35
C SER A 105 -0.34 2.41 -6.09
N ILE A 106 -1.10 1.31 -6.05
CA ILE A 106 -0.70 0.05 -6.72
C ILE A 106 -0.79 0.16 -8.24
N LYS A 107 -1.78 0.86 -8.79
CA LYS A 107 -1.88 1.09 -10.24
C LYS A 107 -0.70 1.90 -10.76
N ASP A 108 -0.38 3.01 -10.10
CA ASP A 108 0.74 3.86 -10.51
C ASP A 108 2.07 3.11 -10.41
N LEU A 109 2.26 2.32 -9.34
CA LEU A 109 3.43 1.45 -9.19
C LEU A 109 3.51 0.43 -10.34
N ALA A 110 2.45 -0.31 -10.60
CA ALA A 110 2.43 -1.35 -11.63
C ALA A 110 2.67 -0.78 -13.04
N ALA A 111 2.09 0.39 -13.35
CA ALA A 111 2.34 1.10 -14.59
C ALA A 111 3.80 1.57 -14.71
N SER A 112 4.39 2.09 -13.62
CA SER A 112 5.79 2.51 -13.62
C SER A 112 6.75 1.34 -13.89
N LEU A 113 6.47 0.15 -13.33
CA LEU A 113 7.27 -1.05 -13.55
C LEU A 113 7.09 -1.61 -14.97
N GLN A 114 5.85 -1.61 -15.48
CA GLN A 114 5.56 -2.03 -16.85
C GLN A 114 6.34 -1.19 -17.88
N ALA A 115 6.51 0.11 -17.63
CA ALA A 115 7.26 0.99 -18.53
C ALA A 115 8.78 0.70 -18.55
N LEU A 116 9.31 -0.02 -17.55
CA LEU A 116 10.73 -0.42 -17.50
C LEU A 116 10.98 -1.78 -18.19
N ASP A 117 9.95 -2.61 -18.34
CA ASP A 117 10.02 -3.99 -18.83
C ASP A 117 9.98 -4.03 -20.38
N MET A 118 10.77 -3.16 -21.04
CA MET A 118 10.94 -3.15 -22.51
C MET A 118 11.25 -4.54 -23.08
#